data_AF-A1YG76-F1
#
_entry.id   AF-A1YG76-F1
#
_cell.length_a   1.000
_cell.length_b   1.000
_cell.length_c   1.000
_cell.angle_alpha   90.00
_cell.angle_beta   90.00
_cell.angle_gamma   90.00
#
_symmetry.space_group_name_H-M   'P 1'
#
loop_
_entity.id
_entity.type
_entity.pdbx_description
1 polymer ?
#
loop_
_entity_poly.entity_id
_entity_poly.type
_entity_poly.pdbx_seq_one_letter_code
_entity_poly.pdbx_strand_id
1 'polypeptide(L)'
;YGFNMVMSHPHAVNEIALSLNNKNPRTKALVLELLAAVCLVRGGHEIILSAFDNFKEVCGEKQRFEKLMEHFRNEDNNIDFMVASMQFINIVVHSVEDMNFRVHLQYEFTKLGLDEYLDKLKHTESDKLQVQIQAYLDNVFDVGALLEDAETKNAALERVEELEENISHLSEKLQDTENEAMSKIVELEKQLMQRNKELDVVREIYKDANTQVHTLRKMVKEKEEAIQRQSTLEKKIHELEKQGTIKIQKKGDGDIAILPVVASGTLSMGSEVVAGNSVGPTMGAASSGPLPPPPPPLPPSSDTPET
;
A
#
# COMPACT_ATOMS: atom_id res chain seq x y z
N TYR A 1 -10.36 -38.78 -51.09
CA TYR A 1 -11.42 -39.63 -51.66
C TYR A 1 -11.35 -41.06 -51.11
N GLY A 2 -10.27 -41.82 -51.35
CA GLY A 2 -10.15 -43.21 -50.85
C GLY A 2 -10.26 -43.37 -49.33
N PHE A 3 -9.62 -42.50 -48.54
CA PHE A 3 -9.71 -42.53 -47.07
C PHE A 3 -11.16 -42.44 -46.56
N ASN A 4 -11.95 -41.53 -47.10
CA ASN A 4 -13.36 -41.38 -46.73
C ASN A 4 -14.20 -42.60 -47.11
N MET A 5 -13.86 -43.29 -48.21
CA MET A 5 -14.53 -44.56 -48.58
C MET A 5 -14.21 -45.68 -47.59
N VAL A 6 -12.98 -45.74 -47.07
CA VAL A 6 -12.60 -46.73 -46.06
C VAL A 6 -13.36 -46.48 -44.76
N MET A 7 -13.44 -45.23 -44.31
CA MET A 7 -14.17 -44.88 -43.07
C MET A 7 -15.68 -45.10 -43.19
N SER A 8 -16.26 -44.90 -44.37
CA SER A 8 -17.70 -45.13 -44.58
C SER A 8 -18.05 -46.59 -44.86
N HIS A 9 -17.06 -47.46 -45.12
CA HIS A 9 -17.30 -48.86 -45.38
C HIS A 9 -17.51 -49.64 -44.06
N PRO A 10 -18.67 -50.29 -43.85
CA PRO A 10 -19.07 -50.84 -42.54
C PRO A 10 -18.09 -51.83 -41.90
N HIS A 11 -17.31 -52.54 -42.70
CA HIS A 11 -16.40 -53.60 -42.22
C HIS A 11 -14.93 -53.29 -42.41
N ALA A 12 -14.56 -52.20 -43.10
CA ALA A 12 -13.18 -52.03 -43.54
C ALA A 12 -12.22 -51.83 -42.36
N VAL A 13 -12.60 -50.99 -41.39
CA VAL A 13 -11.78 -50.75 -40.19
C VAL A 13 -11.76 -51.98 -39.28
N ASN A 14 -12.88 -52.72 -39.20
CA ASN A 14 -12.95 -53.96 -38.42
C ASN A 14 -11.97 -55.03 -38.94
N GLU A 15 -11.91 -55.23 -40.26
CA GLU A 15 -10.97 -56.17 -40.88
C GLU A 15 -9.50 -55.73 -40.70
N ILE A 16 -9.24 -54.42 -40.73
CA ILE A 16 -7.91 -53.89 -40.41
C ILE A 16 -7.55 -54.20 -38.95
N ALA A 17 -8.48 -53.99 -38.01
CA ALA A 17 -8.26 -54.33 -36.60
C ALA A 17 -8.02 -55.84 -36.40
N LEU A 18 -8.80 -56.71 -37.05
CA LEU A 18 -8.63 -58.17 -36.98
C LEU A 18 -7.26 -58.63 -37.50
N SER A 19 -6.66 -57.87 -38.42
CA SER A 19 -5.31 -58.13 -38.94
C SER A 19 -4.21 -57.99 -37.88
N LEU A 20 -4.51 -57.41 -36.71
CA LEU A 20 -3.61 -57.40 -35.55
C LEU A 20 -3.25 -58.81 -35.05
N ASN A 21 -4.09 -59.82 -35.33
CA ASN A 21 -3.80 -61.24 -34.99
C ASN A 21 -2.69 -61.86 -35.86
N ASN A 22 -2.13 -61.13 -36.83
CA ASN A 22 -1.05 -61.65 -37.67
C ASN A 22 0.22 -61.92 -36.84
N LYS A 23 0.91 -63.03 -37.12
CA LYS A 23 2.15 -63.40 -36.41
C LYS A 23 3.31 -62.44 -36.66
N ASN A 24 3.31 -61.70 -37.77
CA ASN A 24 4.41 -60.82 -38.12
C ASN A 24 4.33 -59.47 -37.36
N PRO A 25 5.29 -59.14 -36.49
CA PRO A 25 5.26 -57.90 -35.72
C PRO A 25 5.29 -56.64 -36.60
N ARG A 26 5.91 -56.71 -37.79
CA ARG A 26 5.87 -55.59 -38.76
C ARG A 26 4.47 -55.33 -39.29
N THR A 27 3.70 -56.39 -39.53
CA THR A 27 2.29 -56.26 -39.94
C THR A 27 1.46 -55.66 -38.83
N LYS A 28 1.66 -56.11 -37.58
CA LYS A 28 0.98 -55.52 -36.41
C LYS A 28 1.30 -54.04 -36.24
N ALA A 29 2.56 -53.64 -36.37
CA ALA A 29 2.99 -52.24 -36.29
C ALA A 29 2.25 -51.38 -37.32
N LEU A 30 2.23 -51.81 -38.59
CA LEU A 30 1.54 -51.10 -39.66
C LEU A 30 0.03 -51.02 -39.43
N VAL A 31 -0.60 -52.08 -38.91
CA VAL A 31 -2.02 -52.06 -38.54
C VAL A 31 -2.28 -50.98 -37.49
N LEU A 32 -1.45 -50.91 -36.45
CA LEU A 32 -1.59 -49.91 -35.38
C LEU A 32 -1.36 -48.48 -35.87
N GLU A 33 -0.38 -48.25 -36.74
CA GLU A 33 -0.15 -46.94 -37.37
C GLU A 33 -1.37 -46.49 -38.21
N LEU A 34 -1.97 -47.41 -38.97
CA LEU A 34 -3.18 -47.13 -39.75
C LEU A 34 -4.38 -46.81 -38.87
N LEU A 35 -4.60 -47.61 -37.82
CA LEU A 35 -5.70 -47.40 -36.87
C LEU A 35 -5.51 -46.10 -36.08
N ALA A 36 -4.28 -45.76 -35.69
CA ALA A 36 -3.95 -44.49 -35.06
C ALA A 36 -4.27 -43.30 -35.98
N ALA A 37 -3.92 -43.38 -37.26
CA ALA A 37 -4.24 -42.34 -38.24
C ALA A 37 -5.77 -42.16 -38.42
N VAL A 38 -6.53 -43.25 -38.42
CA VAL A 38 -8.00 -43.19 -38.43
C VAL A 38 -8.55 -42.62 -37.12
N CYS A 39 -7.97 -42.96 -35.97
CA CYS A 39 -8.41 -42.49 -34.66
C CYS A 39 -8.37 -40.95 -34.53
N LEU A 40 -7.41 -40.29 -35.20
CA LEU A 40 -7.18 -38.84 -35.10
C LEU A 40 -8.11 -37.98 -35.97
N VAL A 41 -8.84 -38.57 -36.93
CA VAL A 41 -9.74 -37.78 -37.78
C VAL A 41 -11.10 -37.60 -37.12
N ARG A 42 -11.84 -36.56 -37.54
CA ARG A 42 -13.17 -36.26 -36.99
C ARG A 42 -14.12 -37.47 -37.13
N GLY A 43 -14.64 -37.95 -36.02
CA GLY A 43 -15.53 -39.12 -35.94
C GLY A 43 -14.82 -40.47 -36.05
N GLY A 44 -13.50 -40.49 -36.25
CA GLY A 44 -12.72 -41.72 -36.37
C GLY A 44 -12.53 -42.46 -35.05
N HIS A 45 -12.47 -41.74 -33.92
CA HIS A 45 -12.31 -42.33 -32.59
C HIS A 45 -13.44 -43.34 -32.27
N GLU A 46 -14.70 -42.97 -32.50
CA GLU A 46 -15.85 -43.87 -32.31
C GLU A 46 -15.78 -45.11 -33.21
N ILE A 47 -15.30 -44.95 -34.45
CA ILE A 47 -15.11 -46.06 -35.40
C ILE A 47 -14.04 -47.03 -34.88
N ILE A 48 -12.94 -46.52 -34.33
CA ILE A 48 -11.87 -47.33 -33.76
C ILE A 48 -12.35 -48.10 -32.54
N LEU A 49 -13.06 -47.47 -31.62
CA LEU A 49 -13.62 -48.16 -30.46
C LEU A 49 -14.61 -49.25 -30.87
N SER A 50 -15.50 -48.96 -31.82
CA SER A 50 -16.45 -49.93 -32.38
C SER A 50 -15.73 -51.11 -33.06
N ALA A 51 -14.62 -50.85 -33.76
CA ALA A 51 -13.80 -51.90 -34.36
C ALA A 51 -13.14 -52.80 -33.31
N PHE A 52 -12.68 -52.23 -32.18
CA PHE A 52 -12.14 -53.02 -31.07
C PHE A 52 -13.21 -53.73 -30.25
N ASP A 53 -14.44 -53.20 -30.17
CA ASP A 53 -15.58 -53.93 -29.62
C ASP A 53 -15.94 -55.14 -30.51
N ASN A 54 -15.93 -54.97 -31.83
CA ASN A 54 -16.07 -56.09 -32.76
C ASN A 54 -14.91 -57.10 -32.63
N PHE A 55 -13.67 -56.61 -32.55
CA PHE A 55 -12.49 -57.44 -32.32
C PHE A 55 -12.65 -58.29 -31.06
N LYS A 56 -13.10 -57.69 -29.95
CA LYS A 56 -13.36 -58.37 -28.68
C LYS A 56 -14.33 -59.54 -28.85
N GLU A 57 -15.48 -59.32 -29.49
CA GLU A 57 -16.49 -60.36 -29.74
C GLU A 57 -15.98 -61.47 -30.66
N VAL A 58 -15.31 -61.11 -31.76
CA VAL A 58 -14.81 -62.07 -32.77
C VAL A 58 -13.63 -62.89 -32.23
N CYS A 59 -12.77 -62.28 -31.43
CA CYS A 59 -11.59 -62.91 -30.85
C CYS A 59 -11.86 -63.62 -29.52
N GLY A 60 -13.04 -63.43 -28.92
CA GLY A 60 -13.39 -63.96 -27.61
C GLY A 60 -12.61 -63.33 -26.46
N GLU A 61 -12.27 -62.04 -26.56
CA GLU A 61 -11.65 -61.30 -25.45
C GLU A 61 -12.68 -61.01 -24.35
N LYS A 62 -12.23 -60.94 -23.09
CA LYS A 62 -13.11 -60.53 -21.99
C LYS A 62 -13.29 -59.02 -21.95
N GLN A 63 -12.24 -58.29 -22.29
CA GLN A 63 -12.20 -56.84 -22.36
C GLN A 63 -11.61 -56.43 -23.70
N ARG A 64 -12.08 -55.31 -24.27
CA ARG A 64 -11.47 -54.76 -25.48
C ARG A 64 -10.01 -54.42 -25.23
N PHE A 65 -9.17 -54.55 -26.25
CA PHE A 65 -7.71 -54.34 -26.20
C PHE A 65 -6.89 -55.41 -25.43
N GLU A 66 -7.50 -56.49 -24.96
CA GLU A 66 -6.80 -57.52 -24.16
C GLU A 66 -5.64 -58.17 -24.92
N LYS A 67 -5.86 -58.61 -26.17
CA LYS A 67 -4.81 -59.18 -27.03
C LYS A 67 -3.80 -58.14 -27.51
N LEU A 68 -4.22 -56.88 -27.72
CA LEU A 68 -3.27 -55.81 -28.00
C LEU A 68 -2.25 -55.73 -26.85
N MET A 69 -2.74 -55.72 -25.61
CA MET A 69 -1.88 -55.71 -24.43
C MET A 69 -1.08 -57.00 -24.25
N GLU A 70 -1.63 -58.17 -24.60
CA GLU A 70 -0.89 -59.42 -24.64
C GLU A 70 0.30 -59.36 -25.62
N HIS A 71 0.06 -58.93 -26.86
CA HIS A 71 1.11 -58.77 -27.86
C HIS A 71 2.15 -57.74 -27.42
N PHE A 72 1.72 -56.59 -26.90
CA PHE A 72 2.63 -55.53 -26.47
C PHE A 72 3.55 -55.98 -25.32
N ARG A 73 3.07 -56.84 -24.43
CA ARG A 73 3.87 -57.43 -23.34
C ARG A 73 4.81 -58.54 -23.77
N ASN A 74 4.39 -59.36 -24.73
CA ASN A 74 5.08 -60.62 -25.05
C ASN A 74 6.01 -60.52 -26.27
N GLU A 75 5.87 -59.48 -27.11
CA GLU A 75 6.68 -59.27 -28.33
C GLU A 75 7.70 -58.13 -28.15
N ASP A 76 8.45 -58.14 -27.03
CA ASP A 76 9.46 -57.13 -26.66
C ASP A 76 10.71 -57.10 -27.58
N ASN A 77 10.88 -58.12 -28.42
CA ASN A 77 11.98 -58.22 -29.39
C ASN A 77 11.89 -57.21 -30.56
N ASN A 78 10.73 -56.56 -30.77
CA ASN A 78 10.49 -55.70 -31.92
C ASN A 78 10.13 -54.27 -31.50
N ILE A 79 11.16 -53.41 -31.47
CA ILE A 79 11.02 -52.01 -31.05
C ILE A 79 10.00 -51.22 -31.89
N ASP A 80 9.96 -51.42 -33.21
CA ASP A 80 9.01 -50.69 -34.08
C ASP A 80 7.55 -51.02 -33.72
N PHE A 81 7.26 -52.30 -33.43
CA PHE A 81 5.94 -52.72 -32.94
C PHE A 81 5.61 -52.15 -31.56
N MET A 82 6.59 -52.13 -30.64
CA MET A 82 6.40 -51.53 -29.32
C MET A 82 6.09 -50.03 -29.41
N VAL A 83 6.82 -49.30 -30.25
CA VAL A 83 6.61 -47.87 -30.52
C VAL A 83 5.21 -47.65 -31.10
N ALA A 84 4.81 -48.43 -32.12
CA ALA A 84 3.48 -48.32 -32.72
C ALA A 84 2.35 -48.66 -31.73
N SER A 85 2.55 -49.65 -30.86
CA SER A 85 1.59 -50.02 -29.80
C SER A 85 1.41 -48.90 -28.79
N MET A 86 2.52 -48.38 -28.26
CA MET A 86 2.48 -47.28 -27.30
C MET A 86 1.89 -46.01 -27.92
N GLN A 87 2.25 -45.70 -29.16
CA GLN A 87 1.69 -44.56 -29.90
C GLN A 87 0.19 -44.70 -30.12
N PHE A 88 -0.30 -45.88 -30.51
CA PHE A 88 -1.73 -46.13 -30.66
C PHE A 88 -2.47 -45.96 -29.33
N ILE A 89 -1.92 -46.49 -28.23
CA ILE A 89 -2.49 -46.33 -26.88
C ILE A 89 -2.54 -44.85 -26.49
N ASN A 90 -1.45 -44.09 -26.70
CA ASN A 90 -1.42 -42.64 -26.46
C ASN A 90 -2.55 -41.92 -27.20
N ILE A 91 -2.75 -42.25 -28.47
CA ILE A 91 -3.77 -41.61 -29.29
C ILE A 91 -5.17 -42.00 -28.80
N VAL A 92 -5.47 -43.30 -28.66
CA VAL A 92 -6.83 -43.73 -28.30
C VAL A 92 -7.26 -43.23 -26.92
N VAL A 93 -6.34 -43.13 -25.96
CA VAL A 93 -6.63 -42.65 -24.60
C VAL A 93 -6.66 -41.13 -24.53
N HIS A 94 -5.67 -40.43 -25.10
CA HIS A 94 -5.47 -38.99 -24.84
C HIS A 94 -6.02 -38.06 -25.92
N SER A 95 -6.48 -38.57 -27.07
CA SER A 95 -7.06 -37.72 -28.12
C SER A 95 -8.54 -37.36 -27.89
N VAL A 96 -9.18 -37.87 -26.83
CA VAL A 96 -10.59 -37.59 -26.54
C VAL A 96 -10.78 -36.24 -25.83
N GLU A 97 -11.85 -35.54 -26.17
CA GLU A 97 -12.17 -34.22 -25.61
C GLU A 97 -12.79 -34.31 -24.21
N ASP A 98 -13.62 -35.33 -23.95
CA ASP A 98 -14.27 -35.54 -22.66
C ASP A 98 -13.27 -36.15 -21.65
N MET A 99 -12.98 -35.40 -20.59
CA MET A 99 -12.02 -35.80 -19.56
C MET A 99 -12.48 -37.01 -18.74
N ASN A 100 -13.79 -37.16 -18.49
CA ASN A 100 -14.31 -38.35 -17.80
C ASN A 100 -14.14 -39.58 -18.69
N PHE A 101 -14.38 -39.43 -19.99
CA PHE A 101 -14.18 -40.51 -20.94
C PHE A 101 -12.69 -40.86 -21.09
N ARG A 102 -11.79 -39.87 -21.06
CA ARG A 102 -10.34 -40.09 -21.01
C ARG A 102 -9.92 -40.90 -19.79
N VAL A 103 -10.37 -40.52 -18.59
CA VAL A 103 -10.09 -41.26 -17.35
C VAL A 103 -10.65 -42.68 -17.43
N HIS A 104 -11.84 -42.87 -18.00
CA HIS A 104 -12.41 -44.19 -18.22
C HIS A 104 -11.54 -45.07 -19.13
N LEU A 105 -11.11 -44.56 -20.29
CA LEU A 105 -10.23 -45.27 -21.22
C LEU A 105 -8.85 -45.55 -20.61
N GLN A 106 -8.28 -44.60 -19.89
CA GLN A 106 -7.04 -44.78 -19.16
C GLN A 106 -7.18 -45.96 -18.17
N TYR A 107 -8.26 -45.97 -17.39
CA TYR A 107 -8.52 -47.02 -16.42
C TYR A 107 -8.76 -48.40 -17.06
N GLU A 108 -9.32 -48.47 -18.26
CA GLU A 108 -9.41 -49.73 -19.01
C GLU A 108 -8.02 -50.31 -19.29
N PHE A 109 -7.06 -49.49 -19.72
CA PHE A 109 -5.67 -49.94 -19.91
C PHE A 109 -4.95 -50.24 -18.59
N THR A 110 -5.20 -49.48 -17.53
CA THR A 110 -4.73 -49.82 -16.17
C THR A 110 -5.21 -51.22 -15.76
N LYS A 111 -6.48 -51.56 -15.98
CA LYS A 111 -7.01 -52.91 -15.69
C LYS A 111 -6.36 -54.02 -16.51
N LEU A 112 -5.91 -53.70 -17.72
CA LEU A 112 -5.16 -54.62 -18.57
C LEU A 112 -3.69 -54.72 -18.17
N GLY A 113 -3.24 -54.00 -17.14
CA GLY A 113 -1.88 -54.03 -16.61
C GLY A 113 -0.87 -53.20 -17.40
N LEU A 114 -1.31 -52.11 -18.02
CA LEU A 114 -0.43 -51.20 -18.77
C LEU A 114 0.57 -50.52 -17.82
N ASP A 115 0.10 -49.98 -16.70
CA ASP A 115 0.91 -49.16 -15.81
C ASP A 115 2.09 -49.96 -15.22
N GLU A 116 1.83 -51.19 -14.75
CA GLU A 116 2.88 -52.08 -14.24
C GLU A 116 3.85 -52.54 -15.34
N TYR A 117 3.40 -52.57 -16.60
CA TYR A 117 4.27 -52.90 -17.72
C TYR A 117 5.15 -51.71 -18.12
N LEU A 118 4.60 -50.49 -18.18
CA LEU A 118 5.37 -49.29 -18.45
C LEU A 118 6.43 -49.03 -17.38
N ASP A 119 6.12 -49.33 -16.11
CA ASP A 119 7.08 -49.19 -15.02
C ASP A 119 8.30 -50.13 -15.16
N LYS A 120 8.14 -51.27 -15.87
CA LYS A 120 9.26 -52.15 -16.26
C LYS A 120 10.03 -51.60 -17.45
N LEU A 121 9.34 -50.94 -18.39
CA LEU A 121 9.93 -50.40 -19.62
C LEU A 121 10.58 -49.01 -19.44
N LYS A 122 10.46 -48.37 -18.27
CA LYS A 122 11.00 -47.02 -18.01
C LYS A 122 12.50 -46.85 -18.26
N HIS A 123 13.27 -47.93 -18.23
CA HIS A 123 14.70 -47.95 -18.50
C HIS A 123 15.05 -48.59 -19.86
N THR A 124 14.12 -48.58 -20.82
CA THR A 124 14.41 -49.05 -22.18
C THR A 124 15.55 -48.25 -22.82
N GLU A 125 16.44 -48.93 -23.56
CA GLU A 125 17.53 -48.28 -24.31
C GLU A 125 17.05 -47.60 -25.61
N SER A 126 15.77 -47.79 -25.97
CA SER A 126 15.20 -47.21 -27.19
C SER A 126 14.65 -45.81 -26.96
N ASP A 127 15.35 -44.78 -27.47
CA ASP A 127 14.89 -43.38 -27.42
C ASP A 127 13.47 -43.20 -27.96
N LYS A 128 13.15 -43.86 -29.09
CA LYS A 128 11.83 -43.77 -29.73
C LYS A 128 10.73 -44.28 -28.82
N LEU A 129 10.95 -45.42 -28.17
CA LEU A 129 9.98 -46.01 -27.26
C LEU A 129 9.89 -45.18 -25.98
N GLN A 130 11.02 -44.74 -25.44
CA GLN A 130 11.07 -43.89 -24.25
C GLN A 130 10.26 -42.60 -24.44
N VAL A 131 10.35 -41.95 -25.60
CA VAL A 131 9.53 -40.77 -25.93
C VAL A 131 8.03 -41.09 -25.88
N GLN A 132 7.60 -42.24 -26.41
CA GLN A 132 6.18 -42.62 -26.36
C GLN A 132 5.70 -42.96 -24.96
N ILE A 133 6.54 -43.62 -24.16
CA ILE A 133 6.23 -43.94 -22.76
C ILE A 133 6.12 -42.65 -21.94
N GLN A 134 7.09 -41.73 -22.09
CA GLN A 134 7.06 -40.46 -21.37
C GLN A 134 5.84 -39.63 -21.76
N ALA A 135 5.49 -39.59 -23.05
CA ALA A 135 4.30 -38.89 -23.51
C ALA A 135 3.01 -39.45 -22.90
N TYR A 136 2.93 -40.76 -22.62
CA TYR A 136 1.81 -41.36 -21.88
C TYR A 136 1.81 -40.87 -20.44
N LEU A 137 2.93 -41.05 -19.74
CA LEU A 137 3.07 -40.77 -18.31
C LEU A 137 2.81 -39.29 -17.98
N ASP A 138 3.28 -38.37 -18.83
CA ASP A 138 3.01 -36.92 -18.69
C ASP A 138 1.53 -36.57 -18.86
N ASN A 139 0.75 -37.46 -19.46
CA ASN A 139 -0.66 -37.30 -19.78
C ASN A 139 -1.60 -38.17 -18.93
N VAL A 140 -1.06 -38.92 -17.96
CA VAL A 140 -1.87 -39.72 -17.03
C VAL A 140 -2.68 -38.78 -16.14
N PHE A 141 -3.98 -39.05 -16.02
CA PHE A 141 -4.86 -38.39 -15.07
C PHE A 141 -4.85 -39.11 -13.73
N ASP A 142 -4.34 -38.44 -12.69
CA ASP A 142 -4.48 -38.86 -11.29
C ASP A 142 -5.58 -38.04 -10.60
N VAL A 143 -6.78 -38.61 -10.55
CA VAL A 143 -7.94 -37.95 -9.92
C VAL A 143 -7.73 -37.78 -8.41
N GLY A 144 -6.99 -38.69 -7.76
CA GLY A 144 -6.70 -38.61 -6.34
C GLY A 144 -5.81 -37.41 -6.03
N ALA A 145 -4.68 -37.29 -6.74
CA ALA A 145 -3.77 -36.15 -6.58
C ALA A 145 -4.46 -34.82 -6.88
N LEU A 146 -5.28 -34.74 -7.94
CA LEU A 146 -6.03 -33.53 -8.27
C LEU A 146 -7.04 -33.11 -7.17
N LEU A 147 -7.64 -34.08 -6.48
CA LEU A 147 -8.55 -33.80 -5.36
C LEU A 147 -7.76 -33.29 -4.14
N GLU A 148 -6.65 -33.93 -3.81
CA GLU A 148 -5.76 -33.48 -2.71
C GLU A 148 -5.23 -32.06 -2.96
N ASP A 149 -4.84 -31.75 -4.20
CA ASP A 149 -4.41 -30.41 -4.61
C ASP A 149 -5.55 -29.39 -4.48
N ALA A 150 -6.78 -29.76 -4.85
CA ALA A 150 -7.95 -28.90 -4.72
C ALA A 150 -8.29 -28.61 -3.25
N GLU A 151 -8.23 -29.62 -2.38
CA GLU A 151 -8.40 -29.46 -0.94
C GLU A 151 -7.32 -28.56 -0.35
N THR A 152 -6.06 -28.76 -0.74
CA THR A 152 -4.93 -27.92 -0.32
C THR A 152 -5.12 -26.47 -0.77
N LYS A 153 -5.58 -26.25 -2.01
CA LYS A 153 -5.89 -24.92 -2.54
C LYS A 153 -7.01 -24.26 -1.75
N ASN A 154 -8.08 -24.98 -1.41
CA ASN A 154 -9.17 -24.42 -0.61
C ASN A 154 -8.68 -24.00 0.78
N ALA A 155 -7.87 -24.83 1.46
CA ALA A 155 -7.29 -24.48 2.75
C ALA A 155 -6.31 -23.27 2.67
N ALA A 156 -5.69 -23.04 1.53
CA ALA A 156 -4.88 -21.84 1.30
C ALA A 156 -5.76 -20.60 1.12
N LEU A 157 -6.87 -20.72 0.37
CA LEU A 157 -7.83 -19.63 0.19
C LEU A 157 -8.46 -19.19 1.51
N GLU A 158 -8.85 -20.13 2.38
CA GLU A 158 -9.36 -19.82 3.72
C GLU A 158 -8.36 -18.99 4.55
N ARG A 159 -7.05 -19.30 4.44
CA ARG A 159 -6.02 -18.49 5.11
C ARG A 159 -5.84 -17.11 4.51
N VAL A 160 -6.02 -16.98 3.19
CA VAL A 160 -5.98 -15.67 2.54
C VAL A 160 -7.14 -14.81 3.04
N GLU A 161 -8.35 -15.38 3.11
CA GLU A 161 -9.53 -14.69 3.65
C GLU A 161 -9.31 -14.26 5.13
N GLU A 162 -8.75 -15.13 5.96
CA GLU A 162 -8.40 -14.78 7.36
C GLU A 162 -7.38 -13.63 7.44
N LEU A 163 -6.37 -13.63 6.56
CA LEU A 163 -5.38 -12.56 6.51
C LEU A 163 -5.99 -11.23 6.02
N GLU A 164 -6.89 -11.27 5.04
CA GLU A 164 -7.61 -10.10 4.56
C GLU A 164 -8.48 -9.49 5.66
N GLU A 165 -9.20 -10.32 6.43
CA GLU A 165 -9.98 -9.86 7.59
C GLU A 165 -9.08 -9.23 8.66
N ASN A 166 -7.95 -9.87 8.98
CA ASN A 166 -6.98 -9.34 9.94
C ASN A 166 -6.41 -7.99 9.49
N ILE A 167 -6.08 -7.82 8.22
CA ILE A 167 -5.61 -6.55 7.67
C ILE A 167 -6.69 -5.48 7.78
N SER A 168 -7.94 -5.82 7.43
CA SER A 168 -9.06 -4.88 7.54
C SER A 168 -9.25 -4.39 8.97
N HIS A 169 -9.26 -5.31 9.93
CA HIS A 169 -9.40 -4.98 11.35
C HIS A 169 -8.21 -4.20 11.92
N LEU A 170 -6.97 -4.51 11.51
CA LEU A 170 -5.80 -3.72 11.89
C LEU A 170 -5.82 -2.32 11.27
N SER A 171 -6.31 -2.18 10.05
CA SER A 171 -6.47 -0.88 9.38
C SER A 171 -7.50 -0.02 10.09
N GLU A 172 -8.63 -0.59 10.52
CA GLU A 172 -9.65 0.12 11.30
C GLU A 172 -9.08 0.60 12.65
N LYS A 173 -8.40 -0.29 13.38
CA LYS A 173 -7.72 0.08 14.63
C LYS A 173 -6.69 1.19 14.44
N LEU A 174 -5.90 1.12 13.37
CA LEU A 174 -4.93 2.16 13.05
C LEU A 174 -5.65 3.50 12.83
N GLN A 175 -6.72 3.51 12.04
CA GLN A 175 -7.52 4.71 11.80
C GLN A 175 -8.11 5.30 13.09
N ASP A 176 -8.60 4.47 14.01
CA ASP A 176 -9.10 4.91 15.30
C ASP A 176 -8.00 5.57 16.15
N THR A 177 -6.80 4.97 16.18
CA THR A 177 -5.66 5.54 16.90
C THR A 177 -5.19 6.86 16.30
N GLU A 178 -5.20 6.98 14.96
CA GLU A 178 -4.89 8.23 14.27
C GLU A 178 -5.91 9.33 14.59
N ASN A 179 -7.20 8.98 14.64
CA ASN A 179 -8.27 9.90 14.99
C ASN A 179 -8.16 10.38 16.45
N GLU A 180 -7.83 9.48 17.40
CA GLU A 180 -7.61 9.84 18.80
C GLU A 180 -6.40 10.77 18.95
N ALA A 181 -5.29 10.45 18.28
CA ALA A 181 -4.10 11.28 18.28
C ALA A 181 -4.39 12.68 17.71
N MET A 182 -5.13 12.75 16.60
CA MET A 182 -5.58 14.01 16.00
C MET A 182 -6.43 14.84 16.96
N SER A 183 -7.41 14.22 17.63
CA SER A 183 -8.24 14.87 18.65
C SER A 183 -7.39 15.44 19.79
N LYS A 184 -6.37 14.69 20.22
CA LYS A 184 -5.46 15.13 21.28
C LYS A 184 -4.60 16.31 20.87
N ILE A 185 -4.12 16.34 19.63
CA ILE A 185 -3.38 17.48 19.06
C ILE A 185 -4.25 18.73 19.11
N VAL A 186 -5.48 18.67 18.60
CA VAL A 186 -6.41 19.81 18.57
C VAL A 186 -6.69 20.34 19.98
N GLU A 187 -6.90 19.46 20.97
CA GLU A 187 -7.12 19.88 22.35
C GLU A 187 -5.87 20.56 22.96
N LEU A 188 -4.67 20.02 22.70
CA LEU A 188 -3.42 20.64 23.17
C LEU A 188 -3.15 21.99 22.49
N GLU A 189 -3.43 22.13 21.20
CA GLU A 189 -3.33 23.40 20.47
C GLU A 189 -4.27 24.46 21.06
N LYS A 190 -5.50 24.08 21.39
CA LYS A 190 -6.47 24.95 22.06
C LYS A 190 -5.98 25.40 23.43
N GLN A 191 -5.43 24.49 24.23
CA GLN A 191 -4.85 24.83 25.54
C GLN A 191 -3.65 25.78 25.41
N LEU A 192 -2.78 25.55 24.42
CA LEU A 192 -1.66 26.43 24.11
C LEU A 192 -2.12 27.84 23.74
N MET A 193 -3.14 27.95 22.87
CA MET A 193 -3.72 29.24 22.47
C MET A 193 -4.30 29.99 23.68
N GLN A 194 -5.04 29.28 24.55
CA GLN A 194 -5.61 29.86 25.75
C GLN A 194 -4.54 30.36 26.73
N ARG A 195 -3.47 29.56 26.94
CA ARG A 195 -2.34 29.94 27.82
C ARG A 195 -1.53 31.11 27.28
N ASN A 196 -1.33 31.17 25.96
CA ASN A 196 -0.70 32.34 25.33
C ASN A 196 -1.53 33.61 25.54
N LYS A 197 -2.86 33.51 25.39
CA LYS A 197 -3.76 34.65 25.65
C LYS A 197 -3.70 35.10 27.11
N GLU A 198 -3.67 34.17 28.06
CA GLU A 198 -3.49 34.48 29.49
C GLU A 198 -2.14 35.14 29.76
N LEU A 199 -1.05 34.64 29.16
CA LEU A 199 0.28 35.24 29.25
C LEU A 199 0.32 36.67 28.72
N ASP A 200 -0.37 36.95 27.62
CA ASP A 200 -0.42 38.31 27.04
C ASP A 200 -1.19 39.27 27.94
N VAL A 201 -2.29 38.82 28.54
CA VAL A 201 -3.02 39.60 29.56
C VAL A 201 -2.12 39.92 30.76
N VAL A 202 -1.40 38.92 31.29
CA VAL A 202 -0.46 39.11 32.41
C VAL A 202 0.66 40.07 32.03
N ARG A 203 1.20 39.98 30.80
CA ARG A 203 2.23 40.90 30.30
C ARG A 203 1.74 42.34 30.27
N GLU A 204 0.52 42.60 29.80
CA GLU A 204 -0.02 43.97 29.79
C GLU A 204 -0.28 44.48 31.22
N ILE A 205 -0.82 43.66 32.12
CA ILE A 205 -0.97 44.05 33.54
C ILE A 205 0.39 44.40 34.16
N TYR A 206 1.42 43.59 33.89
CA TYR A 206 2.77 43.85 34.39
C TYR A 206 3.34 45.16 33.85
N LYS A 207 3.14 45.45 32.57
CA LYS A 207 3.56 46.70 31.93
C LYS A 207 2.84 47.92 32.50
N ASP A 208 1.53 47.82 32.74
CA ASP A 208 0.75 48.86 33.41
C ASP A 208 1.22 49.08 34.85
N ALA A 209 1.43 48.01 35.61
CA ALA A 209 1.99 48.11 36.96
C ALA A 209 3.39 48.75 36.95
N ASN A 210 4.24 48.38 35.99
CA ASN A 210 5.59 48.93 35.89
C ASN A 210 5.56 50.44 35.55
N THR A 211 4.66 50.89 34.66
CA THR A 211 4.49 52.32 34.36
C THR A 211 3.93 53.10 35.56
N GLN A 212 2.98 52.53 36.30
CA GLN A 212 2.48 53.11 37.56
C GLN A 212 3.59 53.25 38.60
N VAL A 213 4.39 52.20 38.82
CA VAL A 213 5.55 52.22 39.72
C VAL A 213 6.55 53.29 39.29
N HIS A 214 6.81 53.42 37.98
CA HIS A 214 7.72 54.45 37.47
C HIS A 214 7.21 55.87 37.74
N THR A 215 5.90 56.09 37.55
CA THR A 215 5.25 57.38 37.80
C THR A 215 5.28 57.73 39.29
N LEU A 216 4.94 56.78 40.16
CA LEU A 216 5.01 56.95 41.61
C LEU A 216 6.43 57.29 42.06
N ARG A 217 7.45 56.58 41.56
CA ARG A 217 8.86 56.88 41.85
C ARG A 217 9.24 58.30 41.42
N LYS A 218 8.78 58.76 40.24
CA LYS A 218 9.01 60.13 39.77
C LYS A 218 8.36 61.16 40.71
N MET A 219 7.11 60.97 41.09
CA MET A 219 6.41 61.87 42.00
C MET A 219 7.04 61.92 43.40
N VAL A 220 7.48 60.77 43.93
CA VAL A 220 8.21 60.71 45.20
C VAL A 220 9.49 61.54 45.11
N LYS A 221 10.26 61.38 44.03
CA LYS A 221 11.47 62.18 43.80
C LYS A 221 11.16 63.68 43.71
N GLU A 222 10.13 64.08 42.96
CA GLU A 222 9.72 65.49 42.84
C GLU A 222 9.26 66.08 44.19
N LYS A 223 8.55 65.28 45.01
CA LYS A 223 8.12 65.66 46.36
C LYS A 223 9.32 65.80 47.30
N GLU A 224 10.28 64.88 47.25
CA GLU A 224 11.54 64.97 48.01
C GLU A 224 12.31 66.24 47.63
N GLU A 225 12.44 66.54 46.34
CA GLU A 225 13.06 67.79 45.87
C GLU A 225 12.29 69.03 46.34
N ALA A 226 10.96 69.00 46.32
CA ALA A 226 10.13 70.11 46.80
C ALA A 226 10.25 70.31 48.32
N ILE A 227 10.27 69.23 49.11
CA ILE A 227 10.51 69.27 50.55
C ILE A 227 11.90 69.83 50.83
N GLN A 228 12.92 69.41 50.06
CA GLN A 228 14.27 69.94 50.20
C GLN A 228 14.34 71.44 49.86
N ARG A 229 13.65 71.89 48.80
CA ARG A 229 13.50 73.32 48.44
C ARG A 229 12.78 74.09 49.54
N GLN A 230 11.68 73.58 50.06
CA GLN A 230 10.92 74.18 51.16
C GLN A 230 11.80 74.31 52.40
N SER A 231 12.49 73.24 52.81
CA SER A 231 13.44 73.28 53.93
C SER A 231 14.53 74.34 53.73
N THR A 232 15.02 74.50 52.49
CA THR A 232 16.01 75.53 52.15
C THR A 232 15.43 76.94 52.22
N LEU A 233 14.20 77.15 51.74
CA LEU A 233 13.49 78.43 51.82
C LEU A 233 13.14 78.78 53.27
N GLU A 234 12.68 77.83 54.08
CA GLU A 234 12.41 78.03 55.51
C GLU A 234 13.66 78.45 56.28
N LYS A 235 14.82 77.81 55.98
CA LYS A 235 16.12 78.24 56.51
C LYS A 235 16.43 79.68 56.11
N LYS A 236 16.24 80.07 54.84
CA LYS A 236 16.42 81.46 54.38
C LYS A 236 15.45 82.44 55.02
N ILE A 237 14.18 82.06 55.23
CA ILE A 237 13.19 82.90 55.92
C ILE A 237 13.60 83.12 57.37
N HIS A 238 14.00 82.07 58.09
CA HIS A 238 14.53 82.20 59.46
C HIS A 238 15.77 83.09 59.51
N GLU A 239 16.63 83.03 58.48
CA GLU A 239 17.78 83.91 58.35
C GLU A 239 17.37 85.38 58.14
N LEU A 240 16.40 85.66 57.27
CA LEU A 240 15.84 87.01 57.05
C LEU A 240 15.08 87.56 58.26
N GLU A 241 14.38 86.70 59.03
CA GLU A 241 13.75 87.06 60.30
C GLU A 241 14.79 87.41 61.37
N LYS A 242 15.87 86.62 61.46
CA LYS A 242 17.00 86.88 62.37
C LYS A 242 17.80 88.12 61.99
N GLN A 243 17.87 88.45 60.69
CA GLN A 243 18.43 89.69 60.16
C GLN A 243 17.47 90.90 60.31
N GLY A 244 16.25 90.68 60.83
CA GLY A 244 15.30 91.74 61.18
C GLY A 244 14.54 92.35 60.01
N THR A 245 14.54 91.71 58.84
CA THR A 245 13.98 92.29 57.60
C THR A 245 12.49 92.00 57.42
N ILE A 246 11.91 91.02 58.12
CA ILE A 246 10.48 90.65 58.03
C ILE A 246 9.98 90.14 59.39
N LYS A 247 8.70 90.36 59.72
CA LYS A 247 8.07 89.90 60.97
C LYS A 247 6.73 89.23 60.66
N ILE A 248 6.60 87.94 60.94
CA ILE A 248 5.43 87.12 60.57
C ILE A 248 4.49 86.99 61.78
N GLN A 249 3.20 87.34 61.62
CA GLN A 249 2.19 87.21 62.68
C GLN A 249 1.04 86.30 62.22
N LYS A 250 0.84 85.18 62.92
CA LYS A 250 -0.17 84.16 62.60
C LYS A 250 -1.45 84.43 63.41
N LYS A 251 -2.59 84.69 62.76
CA LYS A 251 -3.91 84.74 63.40
C LYS A 251 -4.61 83.38 63.27
N GLY A 252 -5.52 83.09 64.20
CA GLY A 252 -6.08 81.76 64.49
C GLY A 252 -6.96 81.10 63.43
N ASP A 253 -6.88 81.50 62.16
CA ASP A 253 -7.66 80.90 61.08
C ASP A 253 -6.83 80.68 59.79
N GLY A 254 -5.55 80.33 59.97
CA GLY A 254 -4.67 79.93 58.86
C GLY A 254 -4.13 81.06 57.97
N ASP A 255 -4.71 82.27 58.04
CA ASP A 255 -4.21 83.43 57.30
C ASP A 255 -2.91 84.00 57.88
N ILE A 256 -1.90 84.13 57.02
CA ILE A 256 -0.59 84.71 57.32
C ILE A 256 -0.54 86.11 56.71
N ALA A 257 -0.52 87.14 57.55
CA ALA A 257 -0.28 88.51 57.11
C ALA A 257 1.21 88.84 57.25
N ILE A 258 1.89 89.05 56.11
CA ILE A 258 3.27 89.54 56.05
C ILE A 258 3.20 91.06 55.93
N LEU A 259 3.54 91.79 56.99
CA LEU A 259 3.60 93.25 56.96
C LEU A 259 5.06 93.71 56.81
N PRO A 260 5.44 94.33 55.68
CA PRO A 260 6.79 94.84 55.47
C PRO A 260 7.02 96.13 56.26
N VAL A 261 8.17 96.23 56.94
CA VAL A 261 8.67 97.51 57.48
C VAL A 261 9.53 98.14 56.39
N VAL A 262 9.03 99.24 55.83
CA VAL A 262 9.60 99.94 54.67
C VAL A 262 10.81 100.79 55.07
N ALA A 263 11.92 100.60 54.36
CA ALA A 263 12.95 101.61 54.18
C ALA A 263 13.24 101.74 52.68
N SER A 264 13.13 102.98 52.21
CA SER A 264 13.10 103.41 50.80
C SER A 264 14.44 103.34 50.06
N GLY A 265 14.31 103.24 48.73
CA GLY A 265 15.28 103.70 47.74
C GLY A 265 15.91 102.56 46.93
N THR A 266 16.12 102.63 45.63
CA THR A 266 15.98 103.70 44.61
C THR A 266 16.34 103.06 43.26
N LEU A 267 15.66 103.49 42.17
CA LEU A 267 16.09 103.43 40.75
C LEU A 267 16.16 102.00 40.12
N SER A 268 15.99 101.73 38.83
CA SER A 268 16.00 102.47 37.56
C SER A 268 15.38 101.51 36.51
N MET A 269 14.43 101.92 35.66
CA MET A 269 14.59 102.35 34.25
C MET A 269 14.81 101.23 33.19
N GLY A 270 13.99 101.27 32.12
CA GLY A 270 14.24 100.68 30.78
C GLY A 270 13.40 99.43 30.48
N SER A 271 12.30 99.47 29.68
CA SER A 271 12.26 99.46 28.19
C SER A 271 13.08 98.29 27.59
N GLU A 272 12.67 97.48 26.62
CA GLU A 272 11.54 97.50 25.69
C GLU A 272 11.69 96.30 24.70
N VAL A 273 10.57 95.87 24.10
CA VAL A 273 10.38 95.24 22.76
C VAL A 273 11.04 93.89 22.34
N VAL A 274 10.28 93.24 21.42
CA VAL A 274 10.66 92.38 20.26
C VAL A 274 10.73 90.88 20.60
N ALA A 275 9.74 90.08 20.21
CA ALA A 275 9.46 89.53 18.87
C ALA A 275 10.54 88.58 18.34
N GLY A 276 10.11 87.54 17.59
CA GLY A 276 11.04 86.74 16.82
C GLY A 276 10.78 85.24 16.85
N ASN A 277 9.73 84.85 16.12
CA ASN A 277 9.81 83.92 14.99
C ASN A 277 10.89 82.81 14.96
N SER A 278 10.37 81.61 14.65
CA SER A 278 10.84 80.69 13.61
C SER A 278 12.20 80.02 13.86
N VAL A 279 12.56 78.85 13.33
CA VAL A 279 12.31 78.20 12.05
C VAL A 279 12.48 76.68 12.29
N GLY A 280 11.89 75.83 11.44
CA GLY A 280 12.17 74.39 11.38
C GLY A 280 13.62 74.04 10.98
N PRO A 281 13.95 72.86 10.41
CA PRO A 281 13.18 72.31 9.29
C PRO A 281 13.20 70.77 9.07
N THR A 282 12.33 70.34 8.16
CA THR A 282 12.47 69.34 7.07
C THR A 282 13.06 67.92 7.26
N MET A 283 12.25 66.97 6.77
CA MET A 283 12.46 66.10 5.60
C MET A 283 12.71 64.60 5.79
N GLY A 284 11.89 63.85 5.02
CA GLY A 284 12.23 62.59 4.37
C GLY A 284 11.64 61.36 5.06
N ALA A 285 11.14 60.34 4.38
CA ALA A 285 10.79 60.12 2.98
C ALA A 285 9.93 58.83 2.95
N ALA A 286 9.23 58.62 1.83
CA ALA A 286 8.38 57.47 1.55
C ALA A 286 9.08 56.09 1.69
N SER A 287 8.31 55.01 1.85
CA SER A 287 7.95 54.11 0.74
C SER A 287 7.48 52.72 1.23
N SER A 288 6.46 52.19 0.55
CA SER A 288 6.20 50.81 0.12
C SER A 288 6.59 49.58 0.98
N GLY A 289 5.64 48.63 1.07
CA GLY A 289 5.86 47.23 1.48
C GLY A 289 6.83 46.46 0.54
N PRO A 290 7.05 45.14 0.73
CA PRO A 290 5.99 44.13 0.67
C PRO A 290 6.11 42.94 1.65
N LEU A 291 5.08 42.10 1.60
CA LEU A 291 4.86 40.81 2.29
C LEU A 291 5.99 39.76 2.05
N PRO A 292 6.23 38.85 3.00
CA PRO A 292 7.04 37.65 2.76
C PRO A 292 6.24 36.51 2.07
N PRO A 293 6.92 35.60 1.36
CA PRO A 293 6.33 34.67 0.38
C PRO A 293 5.77 33.37 0.97
N PRO A 294 4.95 32.62 0.20
CA PRO A 294 4.43 31.30 0.57
C PRO A 294 5.50 30.18 0.45
N PRO A 295 5.34 29.05 1.17
CA PRO A 295 6.27 27.93 1.12
C PRO A 295 6.18 27.14 -0.20
N PRO A 296 7.27 26.44 -0.59
CA PRO A 296 7.39 25.74 -1.87
C PRO A 296 6.60 24.40 -1.94
N PRO A 297 6.31 23.87 -3.15
CA PRO A 297 5.57 22.63 -3.33
C PRO A 297 6.44 21.38 -3.08
N LEU A 298 5.81 20.33 -2.53
CA LEU A 298 6.39 19.00 -2.35
C LEU A 298 6.61 18.28 -3.70
N PRO A 299 7.67 17.46 -3.84
CA PRO A 299 7.98 16.72 -5.07
C PRO A 299 7.06 15.50 -5.27
N PRO A 300 6.81 15.07 -6.52
CA PRO A 300 5.96 13.94 -6.84
C PRO A 300 6.60 12.60 -6.49
N SER A 301 5.82 11.72 -5.86
CA SER A 301 6.18 10.33 -5.60
C SER A 301 5.94 9.47 -6.85
N SER A 302 7.02 8.83 -7.30
CA SER A 302 7.12 7.49 -7.91
C SER A 302 6.12 7.07 -8.99
N ASP A 303 6.63 6.98 -10.22
CA ASP A 303 6.22 5.97 -11.21
C ASP A 303 7.48 5.36 -11.83
N THR A 304 7.72 4.07 -11.57
CA THR A 304 8.51 3.16 -12.41
C THR A 304 8.01 1.71 -12.19
N PRO A 305 8.21 0.80 -13.17
CA PRO A 305 7.10 0.07 -13.76
C PRO A 305 7.17 -1.46 -13.58
N GLU A 306 6.14 -2.12 -14.13
CA GLU A 306 6.08 -3.49 -14.64
C GLU A 306 6.29 -4.68 -13.67
N THR A 307 5.22 -5.44 -13.46
CA THR A 307 5.09 -6.81 -13.99
C THR A 307 3.62 -7.20 -14.12
#